data_AF-A0A529LCQ4-F1
#
_entry.id   AF-A0A529LCQ4-F1
#
_cell.length_a   1.000
_cell.length_b   1.000
_cell.length_c   1.000
_cell.angle_alpha   90.00
_cell.angle_beta   90.00
_cell.angle_gamma   90.00
#
_symmetry.space_group_name_H-M   'P 1'
#
loop_
_entity.id
_entity.type
_entity.pdbx_description
1 polymer ?
#
loop_
_entity_poly.entity_id
_entity_poly.type
_entity_poly.pdbx_seq_one_letter_code
_entity_poly.pdbx_strand_id
1 'polypeptide(L)'
;MTAISDHSSTSPGGLVGVYRRIIKLPERIPFSLIQLAARVAVAHVFWQSAQTKLASWPVTLQLFANEYNLPFIDPSIAAPLATAAELTGSVLIFLGLFSRLAALMLL
;
A
#
# COMPACT_ATOMS: atom_id res chain seq x y z
N MET A 1 -2.23 42.71 53.60
CA MET A 1 -1.41 42.97 52.39
C MET A 1 -0.30 41.92 52.33
N THR A 2 -0.57 40.79 51.68
CA THR A 2 0.43 39.77 51.35
C THR A 2 0.15 39.35 49.91
N ALA A 3 0.97 39.89 49.01
CA ALA A 3 0.90 39.61 47.59
C ALA A 3 1.34 38.16 47.34
N ILE A 4 0.42 37.33 46.86
CA ILE A 4 0.75 36.03 46.28
C ILE A 4 1.36 36.36 44.92
N SER A 5 2.63 36.00 44.74
CA SER A 5 3.34 36.16 43.48
C SER A 5 2.76 35.19 42.46
N ASP A 6 2.16 35.74 41.40
CA ASP A 6 1.72 34.97 40.25
C ASP A 6 2.92 34.22 39.64
N HIS A 7 2.84 32.89 39.62
CA HIS A 7 3.80 32.06 38.93
C HIS A 7 3.70 32.32 37.43
N SER A 8 4.67 33.05 36.89
CA SER A 8 4.87 33.26 35.47
C SER A 8 4.88 31.92 34.73
N SER A 9 3.87 31.71 33.89
CA SER A 9 3.83 30.63 32.92
C SER A 9 4.97 30.83 31.92
N THR A 10 6.08 30.11 32.10
CA THR A 10 7.16 30.03 31.11
C THR A 10 6.60 29.50 29.79
N SER A 11 6.44 30.40 28.82
CA SER A 11 6.19 30.09 27.43
C SER A 11 7.25 29.09 26.94
N PRO A 12 6.89 27.91 26.41
CA PRO A 12 7.87 27.01 25.80
C PRO A 12 8.24 27.55 24.41
N GLY A 13 8.91 28.70 24.39
CA GLY A 13 9.44 29.34 23.18
C GLY A 13 10.83 28.81 22.88
N GLY A 14 10.96 27.96 21.86
CA GLY A 14 12.23 27.40 21.41
C GLY A 14 12.05 26.15 20.56
N LEU A 15 13.15 25.43 20.29
CA LEU A 15 13.20 24.18 19.51
C LEU A 15 12.14 23.15 19.96
N VAL A 16 11.78 23.12 21.24
CA VAL A 16 10.73 22.25 21.79
C VAL A 16 9.34 22.60 21.25
N GLY A 17 9.04 23.88 21.05
CA GLY A 17 7.79 24.33 20.44
C GLY A 17 7.71 24.02 18.94
N VAL A 18 8.83 24.17 18.22
CA VAL A 18 8.96 23.76 16.80
C VAL A 18 8.82 22.26 16.66
N TYR A 19 9.52 21.48 17.49
CA TYR A 19 9.42 20.03 17.56
C TYR A 19 7.99 19.57 17.82
N ARG A 20 7.30 20.13 18.83
CA ARG A 20 5.89 19.83 19.12
C ARG A 20 4.95 20.18 17.96
N ARG A 21 5.28 21.20 17.16
CA ARG A 21 4.50 21.57 15.97
C ARG A 21 4.70 20.59 14.83
N ILE A 22 5.94 20.13 14.61
CA ILE A 22 6.28 19.16 13.56
C ILE A 22 5.64 17.80 13.85
N ILE A 23 5.69 17.31 15.09
CA ILE A 23 5.10 16.00 15.44
C ILE A 23 3.57 15.98 15.34
N LYS A 24 2.91 17.14 15.40
CA LYS A 24 1.44 17.27 15.24
C LYS A 24 1.00 17.44 13.78
N LEU A 25 1.94 17.63 12.86
CA LEU A 25 1.63 17.80 11.44
C LEU A 25 0.96 16.55 10.83
N PRO A 26 1.42 15.32 11.12
CA PRO A 26 0.78 14.09 10.63
C PRO A 26 -0.65 13.88 11.13
N GLU A 27 -0.98 14.37 12.33
CA GLU A 27 -2.34 14.28 12.90
C GLU A 27 -3.38 15.04 12.05
N ARG A 28 -2.93 15.96 11.19
CA ARG A 28 -3.81 16.68 10.26
C ARG A 28 -4.12 15.91 8.99
N ILE A 29 -3.41 14.82 8.72
CA ILE A 29 -3.65 14.00 7.53
C ILE A 29 -4.85 13.09 7.84
N PRO A 30 -5.95 13.18 7.08
CA PRO A 30 -7.08 12.30 7.32
C PRO A 30 -6.68 10.86 7.00
N PHE A 31 -7.04 9.95 7.90
CA PHE A 31 -6.70 8.53 7.74
C PHE A 31 -7.21 7.93 6.42
N SER A 32 -8.33 8.43 5.90
CA SER A 32 -8.87 8.05 4.59
C SER A 32 -7.90 8.33 3.44
N LEU A 33 -7.10 9.39 3.51
CA LEU A 33 -6.10 9.70 2.49
C LEU A 33 -4.93 8.71 2.55
N ILE A 34 -4.51 8.33 3.76
CA ILE A 34 -3.48 7.31 3.97
C ILE A 34 -3.98 5.97 3.41
N GLN A 35 -5.23 5.60 3.70
CA GLN A 35 -5.84 4.38 3.18
C GLN A 35 -6.00 4.39 1.65
N LEU A 36 -6.33 5.55 1.06
CA LEU A 36 -6.40 5.70 -0.39
C LEU A 36 -5.01 5.56 -1.02
N ALA A 37 -4.00 6.26 -0.48
CA ALA A 37 -2.62 6.17 -0.96
C ALA A 37 -2.08 4.74 -0.88
N ALA A 38 -2.35 4.03 0.22
CA ALA A 38 -1.98 2.62 0.38
C ALA A 38 -2.63 1.74 -0.71
N ARG A 39 -3.92 1.93 -0.98
CA ARG A 39 -4.63 1.17 -2.04
C ARG A 39 -4.06 1.45 -3.43
N VAL A 40 -3.79 2.72 -3.74
CA VAL A 40 -3.18 3.11 -5.02
C VAL A 40 -1.80 2.49 -5.17
N ALA A 41 -0.98 2.54 -4.13
CA ALA A 41 0.36 1.95 -4.14
C ALA A 41 0.31 0.44 -4.39
N VAL A 42 -0.52 -0.30 -3.65
CA VAL A 42 -0.64 -1.76 -3.81
C VAL A 42 -1.22 -2.11 -5.18
N ALA A 43 -2.30 -1.46 -5.61
CA ALA A 43 -2.90 -1.70 -6.92
C ALA A 43 -1.88 -1.46 -8.05
N HIS A 44 -1.08 -0.39 -7.95
CA HIS A 44 -0.06 -0.09 -8.94
C HIS A 44 1.00 -1.19 -9.04
N VAL A 45 1.43 -1.80 -7.93
CA VAL A 45 2.39 -2.92 -7.96
C VAL A 45 1.82 -4.12 -8.74
N PHE A 46 0.58 -4.52 -8.45
CA PHE A 46 -0.08 -5.62 -9.17
C PHE A 46 -0.28 -5.30 -10.65
N TRP A 47 -0.67 -4.07 -10.96
CA TRP A 47 -0.78 -3.61 -12.35
C TRP A 47 0.55 -3.74 -13.10
N GLN A 48 1.65 -3.22 -12.55
CA GLN A 48 2.97 -3.32 -13.18
C GLN A 48 3.43 -4.78 -13.34
N SER A 49 3.15 -5.64 -12.37
CA SER A 49 3.42 -7.09 -12.47
C SER A 49 2.70 -7.71 -13.67
N ALA A 50 1.39 -7.46 -13.79
CA ALA A 50 0.58 -7.98 -14.89
C ALA A 50 1.04 -7.43 -16.25
N GLN A 51 1.34 -6.14 -16.34
CA GLN A 51 1.85 -5.53 -17.57
C GLN A 51 3.18 -6.17 -18.02
N THR A 52 4.05 -6.52 -17.07
CA THR A 52 5.31 -7.22 -17.39
C THR A 52 5.04 -8.61 -17.98
N LYS A 53 4.04 -9.33 -17.46
CA LYS A 53 3.64 -10.64 -17.99
C LYS A 53 3.03 -10.54 -19.39
N LEU A 54 2.19 -9.53 -19.61
CA LEU A 54 1.55 -9.27 -20.90
C LEU A 54 2.53 -8.75 -21.96
N ALA A 55 3.56 -8.01 -21.56
CA ALA A 55 4.58 -7.48 -22.46
C ALA A 55 5.39 -8.59 -23.17
N SER A 56 5.60 -9.74 -22.49
CA SER A 56 6.25 -10.90 -23.09
C SER A 56 5.61 -12.20 -22.65
N TRP A 57 4.50 -12.55 -23.29
CA TRP A 57 3.77 -13.79 -22.99
C TRP A 57 4.60 -15.07 -23.10
N PRO A 58 5.48 -15.25 -24.12
CA PRO A 58 6.32 -16.44 -24.20
C PRO A 58 7.27 -16.60 -23.01
N VAL A 59 7.83 -15.48 -22.52
CA VAL A 59 8.70 -15.49 -21.33
C VAL A 59 7.88 -15.85 -20.09
N THR A 60 6.67 -15.30 -19.95
CA THR A 60 5.76 -15.67 -18.85
C THR A 60 5.48 -17.17 -18.83
N LEU A 61 5.16 -17.77 -19.98
CA LEU A 61 4.94 -19.22 -20.07
C LEU A 61 6.19 -20.02 -19.70
N GLN A 62 7.38 -19.60 -20.14
CA GLN A 62 8.65 -20.24 -19.79
C GLN A 62 8.94 -20.15 -18.29
N LEU A 63 8.65 -19.02 -17.64
CA LEU A 63 8.79 -18.87 -16.19
C LEU A 63 7.85 -19.81 -15.45
N PHE A 64 6.59 -19.92 -15.88
CA PHE A 64 5.65 -20.87 -15.28
C PHE A 64 6.04 -22.34 -15.50
N ALA A 65 6.65 -22.66 -16.63
CA ALA A 65 7.12 -24.01 -16.94
C ALA A 65 8.38 -24.40 -16.15
N ASN A 66 9.36 -23.50 -16.08
CA ASN A 66 10.70 -23.87 -15.63
C ASN A 66 11.03 -23.35 -14.23
N GLU A 67 10.58 -22.15 -13.88
CA GLU A 67 10.96 -21.48 -12.63
C GLU A 67 9.91 -21.71 -11.53
N TYR A 68 8.64 -21.48 -11.82
CA TYR A 68 7.56 -21.74 -10.88
C TYR A 68 7.22 -23.24 -10.78
N ASN A 69 7.33 -23.97 -11.89
CA ASN A 69 7.20 -25.43 -11.99
C ASN A 69 6.08 -26.02 -11.12
N LEU A 70 4.84 -25.59 -11.34
CA LEU A 70 3.68 -26.02 -10.53
C LEU A 70 3.43 -27.53 -10.71
N PRO A 71 3.29 -28.31 -9.62
CA PRO A 71 3.19 -29.77 -9.69
C PRO A 71 1.89 -30.29 -10.32
N PHE A 72 0.80 -29.51 -10.27
CA PHE A 72 -0.53 -29.97 -10.66
C PHE A 72 -1.20 -29.14 -11.76
N ILE A 73 -0.64 -27.99 -12.13
CA ILE A 73 -1.29 -27.03 -13.05
C ILE A 73 -0.35 -26.78 -14.22
N ASP A 74 -0.86 -27.04 -15.42
CA ASP A 74 -0.12 -26.78 -16.65
C ASP A 74 0.19 -25.28 -16.80
N PRO A 75 1.39 -24.89 -17.27
CA PRO A 75 1.77 -23.49 -17.48
C PRO A 75 0.79 -22.70 -18.36
N SER A 76 0.16 -23.35 -19.34
CA SER A 76 -0.83 -22.73 -20.22
C SER A 76 -2.10 -22.29 -19.48
N ILE A 77 -2.37 -22.84 -18.30
CA ILE A 77 -3.50 -22.49 -17.42
C ILE A 77 -3.02 -21.61 -16.26
N ALA A 78 -1.88 -21.95 -15.66
CA ALA A 78 -1.33 -21.24 -14.51
C ALA A 78 -0.97 -19.78 -14.84
N ALA A 79 -0.33 -19.53 -15.99
CA ALA A 79 0.08 -18.19 -16.38
C ALA A 79 -1.11 -17.24 -16.62
N PRO A 80 -2.16 -17.63 -17.39
CA PRO A 80 -3.37 -16.80 -17.50
C PRO A 80 -4.07 -16.56 -16.17
N LEU A 81 -4.23 -17.60 -15.33
CA LEU A 81 -4.89 -17.46 -14.04
C LEU A 81 -4.17 -16.47 -13.13
N ALA A 82 -2.85 -16.57 -13.04
CA ALA A 82 -2.03 -15.65 -12.26
C ALA A 82 -2.14 -14.21 -12.80
N THR A 83 -2.03 -14.03 -14.12
CA THR A 83 -2.14 -12.70 -14.74
C THR A 83 -3.54 -12.09 -14.55
N ALA A 84 -4.59 -12.89 -14.68
CA ALA A 84 -5.97 -12.46 -14.45
C ALA A 84 -6.21 -12.09 -12.97
N ALA A 85 -5.65 -12.87 -12.04
CA ALA A 85 -5.73 -12.59 -10.62
C ALA A 85 -5.03 -11.27 -10.26
N GLU A 86 -3.87 -10.98 -10.85
CA GLU A 86 -3.16 -9.70 -10.63
C GLU A 86 -3.92 -8.50 -11.21
N LEU A 87 -4.46 -8.60 -12.43
CA LEU A 87 -5.26 -7.52 -13.03
C LEU A 87 -6.53 -7.26 -12.22
N THR A 88 -7.27 -8.32 -11.90
CA THR A 88 -8.53 -8.22 -11.16
C THR A 88 -8.27 -7.71 -9.74
N GLY A 89 -7.26 -8.26 -9.07
CA GLY A 89 -6.83 -7.83 -7.74
C GLY A 89 -6.43 -6.36 -7.71
N SER A 90 -5.65 -5.90 -8.71
CA SER A 90 -5.30 -4.49 -8.88
C SER A 90 -6.54 -3.59 -8.92
N VAL A 91 -7.50 -3.92 -9.79
CA VAL A 91 -8.73 -3.12 -9.95
C VAL A 91 -9.59 -3.14 -8.67
N LEU A 92 -9.78 -4.31 -8.07
CA LEU A 92 -10.57 -4.44 -6.84
C LEU A 92 -9.96 -3.66 -5.67
N ILE A 93 -8.64 -3.77 -5.46
CA ILE A 93 -7.93 -3.02 -4.41
C ILE A 93 -8.02 -1.52 -4.65
N PHE A 94 -7.79 -1.06 -5.89
CA PHE A 94 -7.88 0.35 -6.24
C PHE A 94 -9.26 0.94 -5.93
N LEU A 95 -10.32 0.26 -6.37
CA LEU A 95 -11.70 0.67 -6.10
C LEU A 95 -12.10 0.48 -4.62
N GLY A 96 -11.33 -0.29 -3.86
CA GLY A 96 -11.66 -0.68 -2.49
C GLY A 96 -12.77 -1.73 -2.38
N LEU A 97 -13.15 -2.38 -3.49
CA LEU A 97 -14.17 -3.42 -3.53
C LEU A 97 -13.61 -4.74 -2.99
N PHE A 98 -14.41 -5.46 -2.19
CA PHE A 98 -14.01 -6.73 -1.58
C PHE A 98 -12.60 -6.70 -1.01
N SER A 99 -12.19 -5.58 -0.42
CA SER A 99 -10.77 -5.26 -0.16
C SER A 99 -10.09 -6.30 0.74
N ARG A 100 -10.86 -6.98 1.61
CA ARG A 100 -10.38 -8.12 2.41
C ARG A 100 -10.04 -9.34 1.55
N LEU A 101 -10.90 -9.69 0.59
CA LEU A 101 -10.65 -10.80 -0.33
C LEU A 101 -9.56 -10.44 -1.33
N ALA A 102 -9.55 -9.20 -1.83
CA ALA A 102 -8.53 -8.75 -2.76
C ALA A 102 -7.13 -8.72 -2.11
N ALA A 103 -7.06 -8.44 -0.80
CA ALA A 103 -5.82 -8.52 -0.03
C ALA A 103 -5.27 -9.95 0.13
N LEU A 104 -6.03 -11.00 -0.19
CA LEU A 104 -5.49 -12.37 -0.21
C LEU A 104 -4.39 -12.54 -1.27
N MET A 105 -4.37 -11.68 -2.30
CA MET A 105 -3.28 -11.66 -3.29
C MET A 105 -1.91 -11.27 -2.71
N LEU A 106 -1.88 -10.75 -1.48
CA LEU A 106 -0.65 -10.40 -0.77
C LEU A 106 -0.08 -11.55 0.07
N LEU A 107 -0.74 -12.71 0.11
CA LEU A 107 -0.36 -13.90 0.89
C LEU A 107 0.24 -14.97 -0.04
#